data_AF-A0A656Z7I7-F1
#
_entry.id   AF-A0A656Z7I7-F1
#
_cell.length_a   1.000
_cell.length_b   1.000
_cell.length_c   1.000
_cell.angle_alpha   90.00
_cell.angle_beta   90.00
_cell.angle_gamma   90.00
#
_symmetry.space_group_name_H-M   'P 1'
#
loop_
_entity.id
_entity.type
_entity.pdbx_description
1 polymer ?
#
loop_
_entity_poly.entity_id
_entity_poly.type
_entity_poly.pdbx_seq_one_letter_code
_entity_poly.pdbx_strand_id
1 'polypeptide(L)' 'MIKWCTTGGLALGFLAGSLSLLGGNTISVNGMAIAGWYGVWILTFALGLGGFLFGLIWALVFRALGMAARR' A
#
# COMPACT_ATOMS: atom_id res chain seq x y z
N MET A 1 -0.92 -10.78 10.48
CA MET A 1 0.10 -9.91 9.85
C MET A 1 -0.41 -9.28 8.56
N ILE A 2 -0.82 -10.09 7.56
CA ILE A 2 -1.35 -9.61 6.26
C ILE A 2 -2.45 -8.54 6.41
N LYS A 3 -3.43 -8.77 7.30
CA LYS A 3 -4.50 -7.80 7.59
C LYS A 3 -3.95 -6.42 7.93
N TRP A 4 -2.99 -6.35 8.86
CA TRP A 4 -2.41 -5.08 9.32
C TRP A 4 -1.57 -4.39 8.26
N CYS A 5 -0.80 -5.14 7.46
CA CYS A 5 -0.04 -4.56 6.35
C CYS A 5 -0.96 -4.00 5.26
N THR A 6 -2.05 -4.69 4.95
CA THR A 6 -3.03 -4.27 3.95
C THR A 6 -3.81 -3.03 4.42
N THR A 7 -4.34 -3.08 5.65
CA THR A 7 -5.06 -1.93 6.24
C THR A 7 -4.14 -0.72 6.42
N GLY A 8 -2.88 -0.93 6.82
CA GLY A 8 -1.88 0.13 6.90
C GLY A 8 -1.59 0.76 5.55
N GLY A 9 -1.42 -0.05 4.49
CA GLY A 9 -1.26 0.43 3.12
C GLY A 9 -2.44 1.25 2.62
N LEU A 10 -3.68 0.78 2.86
CA LEU A 10 -4.90 1.52 2.52
C LEU A 10 -4.98 2.86 3.26
N ALA A 11 -4.76 2.86 4.58
CA ALA A 11 -4.81 4.07 5.38
C ALA A 11 -3.76 5.09 4.95
N LEU A 12 -2.52 4.64 4.71
CA LEU A 12 -1.43 5.50 4.24
C LEU A 12 -1.74 6.11 2.87
N GLY A 13 -2.23 5.32 1.92
CA GLY A 13 -2.54 5.85 0.59
C GLY A 13 -3.71 6.83 0.60
N PHE A 14 -4.72 6.59 1.44
CA PHE A 14 -5.84 7.51 1.59
C PHE A 14 -5.43 8.83 2.25
N LEU A 15 -4.66 8.77 3.34
CA LEU A 15 -4.19 9.96 4.05
C LEU A 15 -3.24 10.78 3.19
N ALA A 16 -2.23 10.13 2.58
CA ALA A 16 -1.27 10.81 1.71
C ALA A 16 -1.95 11.41 0.46
N GLY A 17 -2.87 10.66 -0.16
CA GLY A 17 -3.62 11.16 -1.32
C GLY A 17 -4.50 12.34 -0.97
N SER A 18 -5.23 12.28 0.16
CA SER A 18 -6.09 13.37 0.62
C SER A 18 -5.28 14.62 0.95
N LEU A 19 -4.14 14.48 1.65
CA LEU A 19 -3.23 15.60 1.93
C LEU A 19 -2.64 16.19 0.66
N SER A 20 -2.27 15.36 -0.31
CA SER A 20 -1.80 15.81 -1.63
C SER A 20 -2.87 16.63 -2.35
N LEU A 21 -4.11 16.14 -2.38
CA LEU A 21 -5.23 16.82 -3.04
C LEU A 21 -5.56 18.15 -2.35
N LEU A 22 -5.67 18.15 -1.02
CA LEU A 22 -5.95 19.36 -0.23
C LEU A 22 -4.82 20.39 -0.28
N GLY A 23 -3.57 19.93 -0.40
CA GLY A 23 -2.40 20.78 -0.59
C GLY A 23 -2.24 21.35 -1.99
N GLY A 24 -3.13 21.00 -2.93
CA GLY A 24 -3.05 21.45 -4.33
C GLY A 24 -1.96 20.75 -5.14
N ASN A 25 -1.39 19.65 -4.64
CA ASN A 25 -0.38 18.88 -5.34
C ASN A 25 -1.03 17.95 -6.37
N THR A 26 -0.40 17.86 -7.54
CA THR A 26 -0.84 16.96 -8.61
C THR A 26 -0.22 15.57 -8.39
N ILE A 27 -1.07 14.56 -8.24
CA ILE A 27 -0.63 13.16 -8.25
C ILE A 27 -0.34 12.80 -9.72
N SER A 28 0.88 12.33 -10.02
CA SER A 28 1.27 11.91 -11.37
C SER A 28 1.83 10.49 -11.35
N VAL A 29 1.37 9.66 -12.29
CA VAL A 29 1.83 8.29 -12.48
C VAL A 29 2.34 8.16 -13.90
N ASN A 30 3.63 7.80 -14.07
CA ASN A 30 4.29 7.69 -15.38
C ASN A 30 4.12 8.94 -16.27
N GLY A 31 4.14 10.14 -15.66
CA GLY A 31 3.97 11.41 -16.37
C GLY A 31 2.51 11.79 -16.66
N MET A 32 1.54 10.92 -16.37
CA MET A 32 0.12 11.25 -16.48
C MET A 32 -0.40 11.82 -15.15
N ALA A 33 -0.90 13.05 -15.19
CA ALA A 33 -1.55 13.68 -14.05
C ALA A 33 -2.92 13.05 -13.80
N ILE A 34 -3.17 12.68 -12.54
CA ILE A 34 -4.42 12.10 -12.07
C ILE A 34 -5.07 13.10 -11.12
N ALA A 35 -6.19 13.66 -11.55
CA ALA A 35 -6.83 14.77 -10.84
C ALA A 35 -7.89 14.31 -9.83
N GLY A 36 -8.07 15.12 -8.80
CA GLY A 36 -9.17 15.01 -7.86
C GLY A 36 -9.13 13.75 -6.98
N TRP A 37 -10.31 13.40 -6.45
CA TRP A 37 -10.50 12.24 -5.59
C TRP A 37 -10.17 10.91 -6.27
N TYR A 38 -10.25 10.84 -7.59
CA TYR A 38 -9.86 9.65 -8.34
C TYR A 38 -8.39 9.28 -8.12
N GLY A 39 -7.49 10.28 -8.10
CA GLY A 39 -6.08 10.07 -7.77
C GLY A 39 -5.84 9.56 -6.35
N VAL A 40 -6.64 10.04 -5.39
CA VAL A 40 -6.59 9.57 -3.99
C VAL A 40 -6.94 8.10 -3.92
N TRP A 41 -8.00 7.66 -4.58
CA TRP A 41 -8.40 6.26 -4.59
C TRP A 41 -7.39 5.37 -5.31
N ILE A 42 -6.83 5.81 -6.43
CA ILE A 42 -5.76 5.06 -7.11
C ILE A 42 -4.57 4.85 -6.18
N LEU A 43 -4.11 5.91 -5.52
CA LEU A 43 -2.98 5.84 -4.60
C LEU A 43 -3.29 4.92 -3.40
N THR A 44 -4.51 5.00 -2.89
CA THR A 44 -5.05 4.14 -1.82
C THR A 44 -5.00 2.67 -2.20
N PHE A 45 -5.54 2.31 -3.37
CA PHE A 45 -5.53 0.94 -3.85
C PHE A 45 -4.12 0.43 -4.14
N ALA A 46 -3.25 1.26 -4.74
CA ALA A 46 -1.87 0.89 -5.02
C ALA A 46 -1.09 0.57 -3.74
N LEU A 47 -1.18 1.44 -2.72
CA LEU A 47 -0.52 1.22 -1.43
C LEU A 47 -1.16 0.08 -0.63
N GLY A 48 -2.48 -0.09 -0.71
CA GLY A 48 -3.18 -1.24 -0.12
C GLY A 48 -2.71 -2.57 -0.70
N LEU A 49 -2.59 -2.64 -2.03
CA LEU A 49 -2.08 -3.83 -2.73
C LEU A 49 -0.59 -4.07 -2.44
N GLY A 50 0.22 -3.01 -2.39
CA GLY A 50 1.62 -3.10 -1.94
C GLY A 50 1.74 -3.64 -0.51
N GLY A 51 0.91 -3.14 0.41
CA GLY A 51 0.83 -3.62 1.78
C GLY A 51 0.39 -5.08 1.88
N PHE A 52 -0.56 -5.51 1.05
CA PHE A 52 -0.97 -6.91 0.95
C PHE A 52 0.17 -7.82 0.48
N LEU A 53 0.84 -7.46 -0.62
CA LEU A 53 1.98 -8.21 -1.16
C LEU A 53 3.13 -8.30 -0.15
N PHE A 54 3.45 -7.19 0.52
CA PHE A 54 4.44 -7.17 1.60
C PHE A 54 4.05 -8.13 2.74
N GLY A 55 2.78 -8.11 3.15
CA GLY A 55 2.27 -9.05 4.14
C GLY A 55 2.38 -10.51 3.71
N LEU A 56 2.14 -10.82 2.43
CA LEU A 56 2.30 -12.17 1.87
C LEU A 56 3.76 -12.62 1.89
N ILE A 57 4.69 -11.77 1.48
CA ILE A 57 6.12 -12.08 1.50
C ILE A 57 6.55 -12.45 2.93
N TRP A 58 6.18 -11.64 3.92
CA TRP A 58 6.51 -11.94 5.31
C TRP A 58 5.85 -13.22 5.83
N ALA A 59 4.61 -13.50 5.45
CA ALA A 59 3.96 -14.75 5.80
C ALA A 59 4.74 -15.97 5.24
N LEU A 60 5.25 -15.88 4.02
CA LEU A 60 6.10 -16.91 3.42
C LEU A 60 7.46 -17.02 4.12
N VAL A 61 8.08 -15.90 4.47
CA VAL A 61 9.36 -15.86 5.23
C VAL A 61 9.21 -16.57 6.57
N PHE A 62 8.18 -16.24 7.36
CA PHE A 62 7.96 -16.91 8.64
C PHE A 62 7.64 -18.38 8.49
N ARG A 63 6.89 -18.75 7.45
CA ARG A 63 6.66 -20.16 7.13
C ARG A 63 7.98 -20.88 6.81
N ALA A 64 8.86 -20.28 6.02
CA ALA A 64 10.17 -20.84 5.70
C ALA A 64 11.05 -20.98 6.95
N LEU A 65 11.11 -19.96 7.80
CA LEU A 65 11.84 -19.99 9.07
C LEU A 65 11.30 -21.10 9.99
N GLY A 66 9.98 -21.26 10.11
CA GLY A 66 9.37 -22.32 10.92
C GLY A 66 9.56 -23.74 10.37
N MET A 67 9.87 -23.88 9.08
CA MET A 67 10.31 -25.15 8.49
C MET A 67 11.80 -25.40 8.75
N ALA A 68 12.63 -24.36 8.66
CA ALA A 68 14.06 -24.45 8.93
C ALA A 68 14.39 -24.70 10.41
N ALA A 69 13.64 -24.09 11.34
CA ALA A 69 13.82 -24.23 12.78
C ALA A 69 13.31 -25.57 13.35
N ARG A 70 12.64 -26.40 12.54
CA ARG A 70 12.23 -27.77 12.90
C ARG A 70 13.21 -28.85 12.42
N ARG A 71 14.40 -28.44 11.97
CA ARG A 71 15.60 -29.28 11.92
C ARG A 71 16.42 -29.06 13.19
#